data_AF-A0A7W6RIC9-F1
#
_entry.id   AF-A0A7W6RIC9-F1
#
_cell.length_a   1.000
_cell.length_b   1.000
_cell.length_c   1.000
_cell.angle_alpha   90.00
_cell.angle_beta   90.00
_cell.angle_gamma   90.00
#
_symmetry.space_group_name_H-M   'P 1'
#
loop_
_entity.id
_entity.type
_entity.pdbx_description
1 polymer ?
#
loop_
_entity_poly.entity_id
_entity_poly.type
_entity_poly.pdbx_seq_one_letter_code
_entity_poly.pdbx_strand_id
1 'polypeptide(L)'
;MKKLVASILPLAVAALLGAAAFAQEATHGEGAAPAEHEEGATPHYPLKHPREQDWSFAGPFGHYDKGQLQRGLKVYTEVCSACHSMSLVPFRMLGELGYSEAQVKAFAANYDVQDGPDSAGEMFTRKAIPSDHFPSPYANAQAAAAANNGAAPPDFSLIAKARGITRGFPQFVFDIFTQYQEGGPDYIYSLLTGYEEPPAGFQVPEGAHYNPYFNAAAAFAMPKPLSDDQVTYDDGTPQTVDQYSKDVSAFLMWAAEPHLEERKSTGFMVIVFLLIFSGLIFLTKRSVYANKEH
;
A
#
# COMPACT_ATOMS: atom_id res chain seq x y z
N MET A 1 -38.79 -59.45 12.34
CA MET A 1 -38.25 -58.08 12.48
C MET A 1 -37.02 -57.98 11.58
N LYS A 2 -37.14 -57.39 10.38
CA LYS A 2 -36.44 -56.15 9.93
C LYS A 2 -34.90 -56.29 10.00
N LYS A 3 -34.05 -56.27 8.95
CA LYS A 3 -34.06 -55.90 7.51
C LYS A 3 -32.81 -56.58 6.87
N LEU A 4 -32.94 -57.31 5.73
CA LEU A 4 -32.41 -57.02 4.38
C LEU A 4 -30.88 -56.72 4.31
N VAL A 5 -30.00 -57.64 3.86
CA VAL A 5 -29.69 -58.18 2.50
C VAL A 5 -28.57 -57.40 1.77
N ALA A 6 -27.44 -58.11 1.55
CA ALA A 6 -26.57 -58.20 0.34
C ALA A 6 -26.03 -56.88 -0.32
N SER A 7 -24.71 -56.68 -0.47
CA SER A 7 -23.79 -57.28 -1.48
C SER A 7 -23.51 -56.29 -2.65
N ILE A 8 -22.29 -55.78 -2.79
CA ILE A 8 -21.27 -56.10 -3.84
C ILE A 8 -21.35 -55.27 -5.16
N LEU A 9 -20.25 -54.53 -5.40
CA LEU A 9 -19.58 -54.10 -6.65
C LEU A 9 -20.25 -53.11 -7.66
N PRO A 10 -19.44 -52.43 -8.51
CA PRO A 10 -19.66 -51.09 -9.03
C PRO A 10 -20.04 -51.06 -10.51
N LEU A 11 -20.60 -49.93 -10.98
CA LEU A 11 -20.82 -49.66 -12.40
C LEU A 11 -19.77 -48.67 -12.92
N ALA A 12 -18.81 -49.18 -13.68
CA ALA A 12 -18.11 -48.44 -14.71
C ALA A 12 -18.95 -48.49 -16.00
N VAL A 13 -19.20 -47.34 -16.64
CA VAL A 13 -19.75 -47.28 -18.00
C VAL A 13 -18.96 -46.27 -18.83
N ALA A 14 -18.16 -46.86 -19.73
CA ALA A 14 -17.93 -46.51 -21.13
C ALA A 14 -17.52 -45.07 -21.50
N ALA A 15 -16.21 -44.90 -21.67
CA ALA A 15 -15.64 -44.07 -22.73
C ALA A 15 -14.88 -45.00 -23.67
N LEU A 16 -15.22 -45.01 -24.97
CA LEU A 16 -14.34 -45.27 -26.12
C LEU A 16 -15.15 -45.39 -27.42
N LEU A 17 -14.54 -44.87 -28.49
CA LEU A 17 -14.69 -45.13 -29.93
C LEU A 17 -14.99 -43.83 -30.70
N GLY A 18 -14.15 -43.37 -31.64
CA GLY A 18 -12.95 -44.00 -32.18
C GLY A 18 -12.22 -43.08 -33.16
N ALA A 19 -10.92 -43.31 -33.28
CA ALA A 19 -10.09 -42.82 -34.37
C ALA A 19 -9.93 -43.95 -35.41
N ALA A 20 -10.12 -43.65 -36.69
CA ALA A 20 -9.54 -44.39 -37.79
C ALA A 20 -9.40 -43.45 -39.00
N ALA A 21 -8.15 -43.26 -39.41
CA ALA A 21 -7.71 -42.50 -40.57
C ALA A 21 -7.83 -43.33 -41.87
N PHE A 22 -7.96 -42.66 -43.02
CA PHE A 22 -7.23 -42.99 -44.26
C PHE A 22 -7.09 -41.74 -45.15
N ALA A 23 -5.87 -41.54 -45.68
CA ALA A 23 -5.42 -40.55 -46.68
C ALA A 23 -6.14 -40.74 -48.04
N GLN A 24 -6.12 -39.87 -49.06
CA GLN A 24 -5.14 -38.92 -49.62
C GLN A 24 -5.96 -38.01 -50.59
N GLU A 25 -5.64 -36.74 -50.85
CA GLU A 25 -4.78 -36.34 -51.97
C GLU A 25 -4.53 -34.82 -51.92
N ALA A 26 -3.29 -34.43 -52.20
CA ALA A 26 -2.82 -33.06 -52.22
C ALA A 26 -3.00 -32.45 -53.62
N THR A 27 -3.49 -31.21 -53.67
CA THR A 27 -3.20 -30.30 -54.78
C THR A 27 -2.81 -28.93 -54.23
N HIS A 28 -1.64 -28.47 -54.66
CA HIS A 28 -1.08 -27.15 -54.40
C HIS A 28 -1.97 -26.05 -55.00
N GLY A 29 -2.17 -24.97 -54.23
CA GLY A 29 -2.66 -23.68 -54.70
C GLY A 29 -2.00 -22.58 -53.88
N GLU A 30 -1.32 -21.67 -54.57
CA GLU A 30 -0.46 -20.61 -54.05
C GLU A 30 -1.09 -19.69 -52.99
N GLY A 31 -0.23 -19.19 -52.10
CA GLY A 31 -0.58 -18.33 -50.99
C GLY A 31 -1.21 -17.01 -51.42
N ALA A 32 -2.40 -16.76 -50.88
CA ALA A 32 -2.88 -15.42 -50.58
C ALA A 32 -2.93 -15.33 -49.05
N ALA A 33 -2.17 -14.39 -48.48
CA ALA A 33 -2.22 -14.10 -47.06
C ALA A 33 -3.67 -13.76 -46.66
N PRO A 34 -4.23 -14.40 -45.62
CA PRO A 34 -5.48 -13.92 -45.05
C PRO A 34 -5.19 -12.55 -44.44
N ALA A 35 -6.03 -11.57 -44.79
CA ALA A 35 -5.98 -10.23 -44.26
C ALA A 35 -5.84 -10.28 -42.74
N GLU A 36 -4.81 -9.61 -42.22
CA GLU A 36 -4.66 -9.36 -40.80
C GLU A 36 -5.94 -8.66 -40.33
N HIS A 37 -6.75 -9.40 -39.58
CA HIS A 37 -7.70 -8.77 -38.69
C HIS A 37 -6.84 -7.92 -37.76
N GLU A 38 -6.99 -6.60 -37.84
CA GLU A 38 -6.55 -5.72 -36.76
C GLU A 38 -7.22 -6.24 -35.48
N GLU A 39 -6.48 -7.03 -34.71
CA GLU A 39 -6.77 -7.23 -33.32
C GLU A 39 -6.72 -5.83 -32.73
N GLY A 40 -7.90 -5.26 -32.48
CA GLY A 40 -8.04 -3.99 -31.79
C GLY A 40 -7.20 -4.08 -30.54
N ALA A 41 -6.04 -3.44 -30.57
CA ALA A 41 -5.08 -3.47 -29.50
C ALA A 41 -5.82 -3.03 -28.25
N THR A 42 -6.09 -3.97 -27.33
CA THR A 42 -6.38 -3.60 -25.96
C THR A 42 -5.25 -2.68 -25.55
N PRO A 43 -5.51 -1.40 -25.21
CA PRO A 43 -4.43 -0.47 -24.91
C PRO A 43 -3.62 -1.07 -23.77
N HIS A 44 -2.45 -1.62 -24.07
CA HIS A 44 -1.49 -2.01 -23.06
C HIS A 44 -0.95 -0.71 -22.52
N TYR A 45 -1.62 -0.24 -21.48
CA TYR A 45 -1.20 0.93 -20.77
C TYR A 45 0.16 0.64 -20.12
N PRO A 46 1.23 1.43 -20.38
CA PRO A 46 2.53 1.16 -19.76
C PRO A 46 2.47 1.49 -18.27
N LEU A 47 2.10 0.49 -17.48
CA LEU A 47 2.23 0.49 -16.03
C LEU A 47 3.72 0.57 -15.67
N LYS A 48 4.14 1.66 -15.04
CA LYS A 48 5.51 1.86 -14.57
C LYS A 48 5.65 1.32 -13.15
N HIS A 49 6.73 0.57 -12.92
CA HIS A 49 7.11 0.16 -11.58
C HIS A 49 7.50 1.39 -10.75
N PRO A 50 7.06 1.48 -9.47
CA PRO A 50 7.50 2.54 -8.57
C PRO A 50 9.02 2.68 -8.51
N ARG A 51 9.49 3.91 -8.36
CA ARG A 51 10.90 4.23 -8.17
C ARG A 51 11.28 3.98 -6.71
N GLU A 52 12.24 3.08 -6.50
CA GLU A 52 12.83 2.86 -5.17
C GLU A 52 13.47 4.17 -4.67
N GLN A 53 13.12 4.57 -3.45
CA GLN A 53 13.70 5.74 -2.78
C GLN A 53 14.59 5.31 -1.61
N ASP A 54 15.56 6.17 -1.29
CA ASP A 54 16.42 6.00 -0.12
C ASP A 54 15.75 6.55 1.13
N TRP A 55 15.14 5.65 1.92
CA TRP A 55 14.46 6.01 3.18
C TRP A 55 15.37 5.85 4.39
N SER A 56 15.30 6.80 5.35
CA SER A 56 16.02 6.69 6.63
C SER A 56 15.57 5.47 7.44
N PHE A 57 14.30 5.09 7.29
CA PHE A 57 13.68 3.94 7.93
C PHE A 57 13.88 2.65 7.13
N ALA A 58 14.76 2.62 6.13
CA ALA A 58 15.02 1.42 5.36
C ALA A 58 15.87 0.38 6.13
N GLY A 59 15.68 -0.90 5.79
CA GLY A 59 16.53 -2.00 6.28
C GLY A 59 16.42 -2.31 7.78
N PRO A 60 17.25 -3.22 8.32
CA PRO A 60 17.06 -3.79 9.66
C PRO A 60 17.33 -2.80 10.82
N PHE A 61 18.06 -1.72 10.57
CA PHE A 61 18.45 -0.73 11.59
C PHE A 61 17.96 0.70 11.30
N GLY A 62 17.12 0.87 10.26
CA GLY A 62 16.60 2.20 9.90
C GLY A 62 15.64 2.78 10.92
N HIS A 63 15.58 4.10 10.98
CA HIS A 63 14.76 4.91 11.90
C HIS A 63 14.04 6.03 11.16
N TYR A 64 13.01 6.62 11.75
CA TYR A 64 12.34 7.77 11.16
C TYR A 64 13.14 9.05 11.41
N ASP A 65 13.28 9.86 10.36
CA ASP A 65 13.74 11.25 10.51
C ASP A 65 12.57 12.12 10.98
N LYS A 66 12.64 12.58 12.24
CA LYS A 66 11.58 13.40 12.85
C LYS A 66 11.33 14.70 12.08
N GLY A 67 12.36 15.35 11.55
CA GLY A 67 12.19 16.56 10.74
C GLY A 67 11.42 16.26 9.44
N GLN A 68 11.74 15.13 8.81
CA GLN A 68 11.01 14.62 7.64
C GLN A 68 9.54 14.36 7.95
N LEU A 69 9.25 13.70 9.08
CA LEU A 69 7.87 13.42 9.47
C LEU A 69 7.07 14.69 9.80
N GLN A 70 7.69 15.69 10.43
CA GLN A 70 7.05 16.98 10.71
C GLN A 70 6.69 17.74 9.43
N ARG A 71 7.61 17.75 8.44
CA ARG A 71 7.33 18.31 7.11
C ARG A 71 6.24 17.53 6.38
N GLY A 72 6.24 16.21 6.49
CA GLY A 72 5.21 15.35 5.89
C GLY A 72 3.83 15.56 6.50
N LEU A 73 3.76 15.75 7.82
CA LEU A 73 2.53 16.16 8.51
C LEU A 73 2.03 17.49 7.96
N LYS A 74 2.91 18.48 7.77
CA LYS A 74 2.55 19.79 7.21
C LYS A 74 1.92 19.66 5.82
N VAL A 75 2.53 18.87 4.94
CA VAL A 75 1.97 18.56 3.59
C VAL A 75 0.61 17.87 3.69
N TYR A 76 0.48 16.87 4.58
CA TYR A 76 -0.81 16.22 4.80
C TYR A 76 -1.89 17.21 5.24
N THR A 77 -1.58 18.10 6.18
CA THR A 77 -2.54 19.05 6.75
C THR A 77 -2.93 20.18 5.80
N GLU A 78 -1.99 20.65 4.97
CA GLU A 78 -2.23 21.79 4.09
C GLU A 78 -2.80 21.37 2.73
N VAL A 79 -2.60 20.11 2.32
CA VAL A 79 -3.01 19.60 1.01
C VAL A 79 -3.97 18.43 1.12
N CYS A 80 -3.57 17.36 1.79
CA CYS A 80 -4.26 16.07 1.70
C CYS A 80 -5.53 16.00 2.55
N SER A 81 -5.56 16.65 3.73
CA SER A 81 -6.66 16.52 4.70
C SER A 81 -7.96 17.17 4.22
N ALA A 82 -7.93 17.95 3.13
CA ALA A 82 -9.14 18.44 2.47
C ALA A 82 -9.97 17.32 1.83
N CYS A 83 -9.34 16.20 1.45
CA CYS A 83 -9.99 15.08 0.76
C CYS A 83 -9.80 13.73 1.48
N HIS A 84 -8.68 13.53 2.16
CA HIS A 84 -8.31 12.25 2.77
C HIS A 84 -8.42 12.28 4.30
N SER A 85 -9.17 11.34 4.86
CA SER A 85 -9.23 11.11 6.31
C SER A 85 -7.98 10.39 6.81
N MET A 86 -7.74 10.48 8.12
CA MET A 86 -6.74 9.68 8.82
C MET A 86 -7.28 9.26 10.20
N SER A 87 -8.27 8.39 10.13
CA SER A 87 -9.13 8.02 11.26
C SER A 87 -8.48 7.17 12.36
N LEU A 88 -7.31 6.56 12.12
CA LEU A 88 -6.64 5.69 13.10
C LEU A 88 -5.44 6.33 13.80
N VAL A 89 -5.11 7.59 13.47
CA VAL A 89 -4.03 8.34 14.13
C VAL A 89 -4.62 9.36 15.08
N PRO A 90 -4.53 9.16 16.42
CA PRO A 90 -4.92 10.19 17.37
C PRO A 90 -3.84 11.26 17.49
N PHE A 91 -4.23 12.53 17.72
CA PHE A 91 -3.30 13.66 17.77
C PHE A 91 -2.17 13.48 18.79
N ARG A 92 -2.41 12.77 19.90
CA ARG A 92 -1.39 12.43 20.92
C ARG A 92 -0.16 11.71 20.34
N MET A 93 -0.33 10.97 19.24
CA MET A 93 0.77 10.27 18.57
C MET A 93 1.76 11.23 17.91
N LEU A 94 1.38 12.48 17.66
CA LEU A 94 2.29 13.49 17.15
C LEU A 94 3.47 13.75 18.12
N GLY A 95 3.37 13.36 19.40
CA GLY A 95 4.51 13.34 20.30
C GLY A 95 5.70 12.52 19.79
N GLU A 96 5.45 11.44 19.03
CA GLU A 96 6.50 10.60 18.46
C GLU A 96 7.32 11.31 17.37
N LEU A 97 6.70 12.27 16.68
CA LEU A 97 7.37 13.16 15.72
C LEU A 97 8.23 14.23 16.40
N GLY A 98 8.25 14.29 17.74
CA GLY A 98 9.02 15.26 18.51
C GLY A 98 8.26 16.52 18.89
N TYR A 99 6.94 16.57 18.71
CA TYR A 99 6.11 17.65 19.24
C TYR A 99 5.95 17.52 20.77
N SER A 100 6.03 18.64 21.48
CA SER A 100 5.69 18.71 22.91
C SER A 100 4.18 18.55 23.13
N GLU A 101 3.76 18.13 24.33
CA GLU A 101 2.33 18.03 24.68
C GLU A 101 1.56 19.34 24.44
N ALA A 102 2.20 20.49 24.70
CA ALA A 102 1.62 21.80 24.45
C ALA A 102 1.42 22.07 22.95
N GLN A 103 2.39 21.70 22.11
CA GLN A 103 2.25 21.80 20.65
C GLN A 103 1.17 20.86 20.12
N VAL A 104 1.11 19.63 20.61
CA VAL A 104 0.06 18.67 20.22
C VAL A 104 -1.33 19.18 20.58
N LYS A 105 -1.49 19.72 21.79
CA LYS A 105 -2.76 20.31 22.23
C LYS A 105 -3.14 21.53 21.37
N ALA A 106 -2.18 22.39 21.06
CA ALA A 106 -2.42 23.55 20.19
C ALA A 106 -2.79 23.11 18.77
N PHE A 107 -2.11 22.09 18.24
CA PHE A 107 -2.40 21.53 16.92
C PHE A 107 -3.80 20.91 16.84
N ALA A 108 -4.17 20.08 17.83
CA ALA A 108 -5.50 19.48 17.90
C ALA A 108 -6.60 20.55 17.96
N ALA A 109 -6.38 21.64 18.70
CA ALA A 109 -7.34 22.73 18.83
C ALA A 109 -7.62 23.50 17.50
N ASN A 110 -6.87 23.25 16.42
CA ASN A 110 -7.19 23.76 15.09
C ASN A 110 -8.41 23.07 14.47
N TYR A 111 -8.81 21.90 14.99
CA TYR A 111 -9.91 21.11 14.48
C TYR A 111 -11.15 21.22 15.36
N ASP A 112 -12.31 21.22 14.73
CA ASP A 112 -13.61 21.12 15.37
C ASP A 112 -14.13 19.68 15.23
N VAL A 113 -14.59 19.09 16.33
CA VAL A 113 -15.14 17.73 16.37
C VAL A 113 -16.50 17.73 17.02
N GLN A 114 -17.39 16.86 16.53
CA GLN A 114 -18.69 16.62 17.15
C GLN A 114 -18.53 15.73 18.37
N ASP A 115 -19.20 16.07 19.47
CA ASP A 115 -19.22 15.34 20.73
C ASP A 115 -20.64 15.36 21.34
N GLY A 116 -20.86 14.57 22.38
CA GLY A 116 -22.13 14.48 23.10
C GLY A 116 -22.71 13.07 23.13
N PRO A 117 -24.00 12.95 23.49
CA PRO A 117 -24.94 14.03 23.77
C PRO A 117 -24.67 14.76 25.09
N ASP A 118 -25.11 16.02 25.18
CA ASP A 118 -25.13 16.79 26.42
C ASP A 118 -26.31 16.39 27.34
N SER A 119 -26.51 17.13 28.43
CA SER A 119 -27.61 16.87 29.38
C SER A 119 -29.02 17.05 28.79
N ALA A 120 -29.15 17.76 27.66
CA ALA A 120 -30.40 17.93 26.93
C ALA A 120 -30.60 16.85 25.84
N GLY A 121 -29.62 15.98 25.62
CA GLY A 121 -29.66 14.97 24.57
C GLY A 121 -29.15 15.47 23.22
N GLU A 122 -28.54 16.65 23.16
CA GLU A 122 -28.09 17.29 21.92
C GLU A 122 -26.59 17.05 21.68
N MET A 123 -26.22 16.81 20.42
CA MET A 123 -24.81 16.75 20.01
C MET A 123 -24.26 18.19 19.89
N PHE A 124 -23.05 18.43 20.37
CA PHE A 124 -22.40 19.74 20.30
C PHE A 124 -21.06 19.65 19.57
N THR A 125 -20.50 20.79 19.21
CA THR A 125 -19.16 20.89 18.60
C THR A 125 -18.17 21.44 19.62
N ARG A 126 -16.99 20.84 19.70
CA ARG A 126 -15.88 21.33 20.52
C ARG A 126 -14.57 21.31 19.77
N LYS A 127 -13.59 22.04 20.29
CA LYS A 127 -12.20 21.90 19.84
C LYS A 127 -11.71 20.48 20.12
N ALA A 128 -10.94 19.95 19.16
CA ALA A 128 -10.33 18.65 19.34
C ALA A 128 -9.26 18.70 20.46
N ILE A 129 -9.10 17.57 21.13
CA ILE A 129 -8.13 17.34 22.18
C ILE A 129 -7.15 16.24 21.74
N PRO A 130 -6.00 16.06 22.40
CA PRO A 130 -4.99 15.08 21.97
C PRO A 130 -5.50 13.63 21.82
N SER A 131 -6.58 13.24 22.49
CA SER A 131 -7.17 11.90 22.34
C SER A 131 -8.02 11.72 21.09
N ASP A 132 -8.44 12.80 20.44
CA ASP A 132 -9.22 12.73 19.20
C ASP A 132 -8.32 12.36 18.02
N HIS A 133 -8.95 11.89 16.93
CA HIS A 133 -8.29 11.52 15.68
C HIS A 133 -8.43 12.63 14.65
N PHE A 134 -7.66 12.56 13.56
CA PHE A 134 -7.84 13.48 12.44
C PHE A 134 -9.26 13.32 11.87
N PRO A 135 -10.04 14.40 11.79
CA PRO A 135 -11.41 14.31 11.34
C PRO A 135 -11.48 13.97 9.85
N SER A 136 -12.55 13.27 9.48
CA SER A 136 -12.86 13.05 8.06
C SER A 136 -13.39 14.35 7.44
N PRO A 137 -12.94 14.74 6.23
CA PRO A 137 -13.49 15.89 5.52
C PRO A 137 -14.93 15.67 5.06
N TYR A 138 -15.39 14.41 5.02
CA TYR A 138 -16.74 14.04 4.61
C TYR A 138 -17.45 13.25 5.70
N ALA A 139 -18.77 13.43 5.80
CA ALA A 139 -19.61 12.72 6.78
C ALA A 139 -19.69 11.20 6.53
N ASN A 140 -19.56 10.76 5.28
CA ASN A 140 -19.59 9.35 4.87
C ASN A 140 -18.98 9.17 3.47
N ALA A 141 -18.78 7.92 3.08
CA ALA A 141 -18.18 7.56 1.79
C ALA A 141 -19.03 8.02 0.58
N GLN A 142 -20.36 8.06 0.69
CA GLN A 142 -21.23 8.51 -0.39
C GLN A 142 -21.09 10.02 -0.64
N ALA A 143 -21.01 10.81 0.43
CA ALA A 143 -20.73 12.24 0.35
C ALA A 143 -19.33 12.49 -0.23
N ALA A 144 -18.34 11.69 0.19
CA ALA A 144 -16.98 11.76 -0.35
C ALA A 144 -16.94 11.46 -1.85
N ALA A 145 -17.59 10.39 -2.30
CA ALA A 145 -17.68 10.03 -3.71
C ALA A 145 -18.41 11.09 -4.55
N ALA A 146 -19.52 11.62 -4.03
CA ALA A 146 -20.27 12.67 -4.72
C ALA A 146 -19.44 13.94 -4.94
N ALA A 147 -18.56 14.29 -3.99
CA ALA A 147 -17.66 15.44 -4.10
C ALA A 147 -16.42 15.19 -4.98
N ASN A 148 -16.12 13.95 -5.35
CA ASN A 148 -14.88 13.56 -6.02
C ASN A 148 -15.15 12.65 -7.24
N ASN A 149 -16.02 13.09 -8.16
CA ASN A 149 -16.29 12.41 -9.43
C ASN A 149 -16.69 10.92 -9.29
N GLY A 150 -17.44 10.58 -8.24
CA GLY A 150 -17.91 9.22 -7.97
C GLY A 150 -16.90 8.32 -7.24
N ALA A 151 -15.70 8.80 -6.92
CA ALA A 151 -14.68 8.04 -6.22
C ALA A 151 -14.48 8.55 -4.80
N ALA A 152 -14.68 7.71 -3.80
CA ALA A 152 -14.37 8.07 -2.41
C ALA A 152 -12.84 8.02 -2.19
N PRO A 153 -12.20 9.13 -1.74
CA PRO A 153 -10.79 9.11 -1.40
C PRO A 153 -10.52 8.10 -0.26
N PRO A 154 -9.49 7.24 -0.38
CA PRO A 154 -9.16 6.28 0.67
C PRO A 154 -8.64 6.98 1.92
N ASP A 155 -8.88 6.36 3.08
CA ASP A 155 -8.28 6.76 4.35
C ASP A 155 -6.76 6.53 4.33
N PHE A 156 -6.01 7.50 4.84
CA PHE A 156 -4.56 7.54 4.79
C PHE A 156 -3.86 6.92 5.99
N SER A 157 -4.59 6.45 7.01
CA SER A 157 -3.96 5.90 8.21
C SER A 157 -3.10 4.67 7.93
N LEU A 158 -3.47 3.86 6.94
CA LEU A 158 -2.75 2.62 6.61
C LEU A 158 -2.31 2.57 5.14
N ILE A 159 -2.38 3.68 4.41
CA ILE A 159 -2.27 3.64 2.93
C ILE A 159 -0.91 3.12 2.45
N ALA A 160 0.18 3.47 3.17
CA ALA A 160 1.52 2.96 2.87
C ALA A 160 1.58 1.42 2.96
N LYS A 161 0.91 0.80 3.93
CA LYS A 161 0.88 -0.66 4.06
C LYS A 161 -0.19 -1.32 3.18
N ALA A 162 -1.27 -0.61 2.88
CA ALA A 162 -2.38 -1.12 2.08
C ALA A 162 -2.11 -1.11 0.56
N ARG A 163 -1.08 -0.41 0.11
CA ARG A 163 -0.72 -0.26 -1.32
C ARG A 163 0.74 -0.61 -1.63
N GLY A 164 1.39 -1.36 -0.74
CA GLY A 164 2.77 -1.80 -0.96
C GLY A 164 2.90 -2.62 -2.25
N ILE A 165 3.85 -2.22 -3.11
CA ILE A 165 4.19 -2.94 -4.34
C ILE A 165 5.50 -3.71 -4.14
N THR A 166 5.55 -4.95 -4.62
CA THR A 166 6.77 -5.76 -4.57
C THR A 166 7.75 -5.34 -5.66
N ARG A 167 9.05 -5.47 -5.41
CA ARG A 167 10.10 -5.15 -6.41
C ARG A 167 10.15 -6.13 -7.59
N GLY A 168 9.32 -7.17 -7.57
CA GLY A 168 9.21 -8.16 -8.64
C GLY A 168 10.39 -9.13 -8.69
N PHE A 169 10.44 -9.94 -9.76
CA PHE A 169 11.52 -10.88 -10.02
C PHE A 169 12.73 -10.14 -10.63
N PRO A 170 13.98 -10.35 -10.16
CA PRO A 170 14.40 -11.29 -9.12
C PRO A 170 14.51 -10.69 -7.71
N GLN A 171 14.16 -9.40 -7.53
CA GLN A 171 14.42 -8.66 -6.28
C GLN A 171 13.78 -9.26 -5.04
N PHE A 172 12.59 -9.89 -5.16
CA PHE A 172 11.91 -10.55 -4.04
C PHE A 172 12.78 -11.60 -3.31
N VAL A 173 13.77 -12.20 -3.99
CA VAL A 173 14.72 -13.14 -3.37
C VAL A 173 15.63 -12.42 -2.38
N PHE A 174 16.06 -11.20 -2.72
CA PHE A 174 16.90 -10.37 -1.87
C PHE A 174 16.10 -9.69 -0.76
N ASP A 175 14.82 -9.36 -1.00
CA ASP A 175 13.91 -8.74 -0.01
C ASP A 175 13.87 -9.52 1.32
N ILE A 176 13.96 -10.86 1.24
CA ILE A 176 13.97 -11.75 2.42
C ILE A 176 15.17 -11.44 3.33
N PHE A 177 16.32 -11.11 2.74
CA PHE A 177 17.56 -10.84 3.47
C PHE A 177 17.73 -9.36 3.80
N THR A 178 17.27 -8.46 2.93
CA THR A 178 17.35 -7.01 3.16
C THR A 178 16.21 -6.48 4.03
N GLN A 179 15.17 -7.30 4.26
CA GLN A 179 13.93 -6.92 4.96
C GLN A 179 13.25 -5.71 4.33
N TYR A 180 13.18 -5.71 2.99
CA TYR A 180 12.53 -4.63 2.25
C TYR A 180 11.05 -4.54 2.60
N GLN A 181 10.60 -3.33 2.94
CA GLN A 181 9.25 -3.01 3.41
C GLN A 181 8.79 -1.62 2.93
N GLU A 182 9.58 -0.98 2.08
CA GLU A 182 9.42 0.41 1.63
C GLU A 182 8.55 0.52 0.37
N GLY A 183 8.03 -0.60 -0.16
CA GLY A 183 7.21 -0.62 -1.37
C GLY A 183 5.91 0.19 -1.28
N GLY A 184 5.47 0.50 -0.07
CA GLY A 184 4.37 1.43 0.21
C GLY A 184 4.73 2.89 -0.05
N PRO A 185 5.66 3.47 0.73
CA PRO A 185 6.11 4.84 0.50
C PRO A 185 6.73 5.05 -0.89
N ASP A 186 7.40 4.06 -1.48
CA ASP A 186 7.89 4.14 -2.87
C ASP A 186 6.75 4.29 -3.88
N TYR A 187 5.66 3.55 -3.68
CA TYR A 187 4.46 3.66 -4.50
C TYR A 187 3.82 5.04 -4.36
N ILE A 188 3.65 5.54 -3.13
CA ILE A 188 3.05 6.86 -2.88
C ILE A 188 3.90 7.95 -3.51
N TYR A 189 5.22 7.94 -3.29
CA TYR A 189 6.15 8.90 -3.88
C TYR A 189 6.06 8.89 -5.42
N SER A 190 6.06 7.70 -6.03
CA SER A 190 5.99 7.56 -7.49
C SER A 190 4.64 8.01 -8.05
N LEU A 191 3.54 7.73 -7.34
CA LEU A 191 2.22 8.18 -7.73
C LEU A 191 2.11 9.71 -7.69
N LEU A 192 2.62 10.36 -6.63
CA LEU A 192 2.55 11.82 -6.48
C LEU A 192 3.44 12.56 -7.48
N THR A 193 4.61 12.01 -7.80
CA THR A 193 5.57 12.62 -8.74
C THR A 193 5.32 12.25 -10.20
N GLY A 194 4.53 11.21 -10.47
CA GLY A 194 4.43 10.55 -11.77
C GLY A 194 3.26 10.98 -12.66
N TYR A 195 2.60 12.11 -12.38
CA TYR A 195 1.57 12.63 -13.29
C TYR A 195 2.17 13.01 -14.65
N GLU A 196 1.66 12.42 -15.72
CA GLU A 196 2.16 12.55 -17.09
C GLU A 196 0.99 12.77 -18.07
N GLU A 197 1.29 13.18 -19.29
CA GLU A 197 0.30 13.23 -20.36
C GLU A 197 -0.04 11.81 -20.86
N PRO A 198 -1.29 11.54 -21.25
CA PRO A 198 -1.68 10.23 -21.78
C PRO A 198 -0.95 9.92 -23.10
N PRO A 199 -0.64 8.64 -23.38
CA PRO A 199 0.00 8.24 -24.62
C PRO A 199 -0.94 8.48 -25.79
N ALA A 200 -0.37 8.66 -26.98
CA ALA A 200 -1.14 8.87 -28.19
C ALA A 200 -2.22 7.78 -28.37
N GLY A 201 -3.47 8.19 -28.56
CA GLY A 201 -4.61 7.29 -28.73
C GLY A 201 -5.33 6.87 -27.45
N PHE A 202 -4.82 7.20 -26.26
CA PHE A 202 -5.52 6.95 -25.00
C PHE A 202 -6.41 8.15 -24.63
N GLN A 203 -7.72 7.92 -24.54
CA GLN A 203 -8.68 8.93 -24.07
C GLN A 203 -8.91 8.75 -22.57
N VAL A 204 -8.57 9.78 -21.80
CA VAL A 204 -8.84 9.81 -20.36
C VAL A 204 -10.33 10.07 -20.14
N PRO A 205 -11.04 9.24 -19.35
CA PRO A 205 -12.44 9.50 -19.00
C PRO A 205 -12.63 10.89 -18.38
N GLU A 206 -13.81 11.49 -18.59
CA GLU A 206 -14.13 12.79 -18.01
C GLU A 206 -14.00 12.76 -16.47
N GLY A 207 -13.30 13.76 -15.91
CA GLY A 207 -13.04 13.85 -14.47
C GLY A 207 -11.99 12.87 -13.92
N ALA A 208 -11.36 12.06 -14.78
CA ALA A 208 -10.23 11.21 -14.43
C ALA A 208 -8.90 11.85 -14.86
N HIS A 209 -7.82 11.35 -14.27
CA HIS A 209 -6.45 11.80 -14.51
C HIS A 209 -5.56 10.61 -14.73
N TYR A 210 -4.69 10.72 -15.73
CA TYR A 210 -3.76 9.69 -16.12
C TYR A 210 -2.54 9.65 -15.19
N ASN A 211 -2.13 8.45 -14.79
CA ASN A 211 -0.88 8.25 -14.05
C ASN A 211 -0.33 6.81 -14.23
N PRO A 212 0.88 6.65 -14.77
CA PRO A 212 1.44 5.33 -15.09
C PRO A 212 1.84 4.51 -13.88
N TYR A 213 1.90 5.12 -12.70
CA TYR A 213 2.18 4.41 -11.46
C TYR A 213 0.92 3.91 -10.78
N PHE A 214 -0.29 4.35 -11.16
CA PHE A 214 -1.51 3.87 -10.53
C PHE A 214 -1.77 2.39 -10.86
N ASN A 215 -1.64 1.51 -9.87
CA ASN A 215 -1.61 0.06 -10.11
C ASN A 215 -2.98 -0.58 -10.39
N ALA A 216 -4.07 0.15 -10.16
CA ALA A 216 -5.42 -0.39 -10.31
C ALA A 216 -6.07 -0.06 -11.67
N ALA A 217 -5.63 1.00 -12.35
CA ALA A 217 -6.17 1.44 -13.65
C ALA A 217 -5.22 2.42 -14.34
N ALA A 218 -5.50 2.74 -15.62
CA ALA A 218 -4.72 3.74 -16.36
C ALA A 218 -5.01 5.20 -15.95
N ALA A 219 -6.21 5.45 -15.39
CA ALA A 219 -6.62 6.76 -14.93
C ALA A 219 -7.50 6.64 -13.67
N PHE A 220 -7.52 7.69 -12.86
CA PHE A 220 -8.26 7.74 -11.60
C PHE A 220 -8.66 9.17 -11.24
N ALA A 221 -9.59 9.34 -10.29
CA ALA A 221 -10.26 10.62 -10.03
C ALA A 221 -9.39 11.69 -9.33
N MET A 222 -8.16 11.38 -8.90
CA MET A 222 -7.32 12.34 -8.18
C MET A 222 -6.52 13.21 -9.15
N PRO A 223 -6.74 14.54 -9.19
CA PRO A 223 -5.88 15.45 -9.94
C PRO A 223 -4.48 15.49 -9.31
N LYS A 224 -3.51 16.06 -10.04
CA LYS A 224 -2.17 16.31 -9.50
C LYS A 224 -2.27 17.17 -8.22
N PRO A 225 -1.98 16.64 -7.02
CA PRO A 225 -2.30 17.33 -5.78
C PRO A 225 -1.21 18.31 -5.32
N LEU A 226 0.00 18.18 -5.87
CA LEU A 226 1.20 18.91 -5.47
C LEU A 226 1.76 19.72 -6.64
N SER A 227 2.15 20.95 -6.34
CA SER A 227 2.92 21.84 -7.22
C SER A 227 4.11 22.42 -6.44
N ASP A 228 5.17 22.85 -7.14
CA ASP A 228 6.30 23.51 -6.50
C ASP A 228 5.82 24.80 -5.78
N ASP A 229 6.49 25.16 -4.68
CA ASP A 229 6.21 26.33 -3.83
C ASP A 229 4.80 26.36 -3.18
N GLN A 230 4.07 25.24 -3.20
CA GLN A 230 2.72 25.15 -2.62
C GLN A 230 2.68 25.15 -1.08
N VAL A 231 3.66 24.55 -0.41
CA VAL A 231 3.72 24.39 1.06
C VAL A 231 5.02 24.98 1.58
N THR A 232 4.94 26.01 2.43
CA THR A 232 6.15 26.65 2.97
C THR A 232 6.76 25.84 4.11
N TYR A 233 8.03 25.45 4.00
CA TYR A 233 8.78 24.85 5.10
C TYR A 233 9.52 25.88 5.94
N ASP A 234 9.52 25.67 7.26
CA ASP A 234 10.10 26.60 8.24
C ASP A 234 11.61 26.36 8.46
N ASP A 235 12.16 25.26 7.93
CA ASP A 235 13.55 24.81 8.12
C ASP A 235 14.46 25.08 6.91
N GLY A 236 13.95 25.75 5.87
CA GLY A 236 14.69 26.06 4.65
C GLY A 236 14.82 24.90 3.66
N THR A 237 14.13 23.78 3.89
CA THR A 237 14.06 22.64 2.96
C THR A 237 13.46 23.08 1.61
N PRO A 238 13.94 22.56 0.46
CA PRO A 238 13.40 22.89 -0.84
C PRO A 238 11.89 22.62 -0.96
N GLN A 239 11.19 23.56 -1.58
CA GLN A 239 9.73 23.56 -1.72
C GLN A 239 9.30 22.96 -3.07
N THR A 240 9.70 21.70 -3.31
CA THR A 240 9.46 21.03 -4.61
C THR A 240 8.51 19.85 -4.47
N VAL A 241 7.83 19.47 -5.56
CA VAL A 241 6.98 18.28 -5.62
C VAL A 241 7.75 17.02 -5.20
N ASP A 242 9.02 16.90 -5.58
CA ASP A 242 9.88 15.78 -5.18
C ASP A 242 10.02 15.70 -3.65
N GLN A 243 10.33 16.84 -3.03
CA GLN A 243 10.55 16.92 -1.59
C GLN A 243 9.26 16.73 -0.80
N TYR A 244 8.16 17.37 -1.22
CA TYR A 244 6.84 17.16 -0.62
C TYR A 244 6.41 15.70 -0.69
N SER A 245 6.63 15.05 -1.85
CA SER A 245 6.27 13.65 -2.05
C SER A 245 7.09 12.72 -1.15
N LYS A 246 8.39 13.00 -0.95
CA LYS A 246 9.23 12.26 0.00
C LYS A 246 8.75 12.43 1.43
N ASP A 247 8.55 13.67 1.87
CA ASP A 247 8.18 13.99 3.23
C ASP A 247 6.80 13.40 3.58
N VAL A 248 5.78 13.58 2.73
CA VAL A 248 4.44 13.02 2.98
C VAL A 248 4.43 11.50 2.92
N SER A 249 5.20 10.87 2.02
CA SER A 249 5.28 9.40 1.95
C SER A 249 5.91 8.80 3.21
N ALA A 250 6.95 9.45 3.76
CA ALA A 250 7.55 9.06 5.03
C ALA A 250 6.57 9.23 6.19
N PHE A 251 5.83 10.35 6.23
CA PHE A 251 4.77 10.57 7.22
C PHE A 251 3.67 9.51 7.15
N LEU A 252 3.21 9.14 5.95
CA LEU A 252 2.20 8.11 5.77
C LEU A 252 2.72 6.70 6.11
N MET A 253 4.03 6.45 5.95
CA MET A 253 4.66 5.23 6.44
C MET A 253 4.66 5.20 7.98
N TRP A 254 5.02 6.29 8.64
CA TRP A 254 4.91 6.40 10.10
C TRP A 254 3.46 6.23 10.58
N ALA A 255 2.49 6.88 9.93
CA ALA A 255 1.07 6.74 10.28
C ALA A 255 0.62 5.27 10.23
N ALA A 256 1.09 4.53 9.22
CA ALA A 256 0.78 3.11 9.04
C ALA A 256 1.58 2.17 9.96
N GLU A 257 2.76 2.60 10.44
CA GLU A 257 3.63 1.83 11.32
C GLU A 257 4.45 2.71 12.28
N PRO A 258 3.82 3.24 13.34
CA PRO A 258 4.50 4.11 14.29
C PRO A 258 5.57 3.35 15.10
N HIS A 259 5.34 2.06 15.35
CA HIS A 259 6.24 1.20 16.13
C HIS A 259 7.37 0.54 15.31
N LEU A 260 7.68 1.04 14.11
CA LEU A 260 8.69 0.45 13.23
C LEU A 260 10.08 0.35 13.91
N GLU A 261 10.50 1.41 14.60
CA GLU A 261 11.80 1.45 15.29
C GLU A 261 11.87 0.43 16.44
N GLU A 262 10.83 0.37 17.26
CA GLU A 262 10.74 -0.59 18.37
C GLU A 262 10.69 -2.03 17.86
N ARG A 263 9.93 -2.29 16.80
CA ARG A 263 9.86 -3.61 16.15
C ARG A 263 11.24 -4.05 15.65
N LYS A 264 12.00 -3.15 15.01
CA LYS A 264 13.34 -3.46 14.51
C LYS A 264 14.34 -3.73 15.63
N SER A 265 14.37 -2.87 16.64
CA SER A 265 15.22 -3.03 17.81
C SER A 265 14.95 -4.36 18.53
N THR A 266 13.67 -4.64 18.80
CA THR A 266 13.22 -5.90 19.42
C THR A 266 13.53 -7.10 18.52
N GLY A 267 13.27 -6.99 17.22
CA GLY A 267 13.55 -8.05 16.25
C GLY A 267 15.03 -8.43 16.21
N PHE A 268 15.92 -7.44 16.23
CA PHE A 268 17.37 -7.69 16.29
C PHE A 268 17.76 -8.45 17.56
N MET A 269 17.26 -8.02 18.73
CA MET A 269 17.53 -8.70 19.99
C MET A 269 17.03 -10.15 19.98
N VAL A 270 15.83 -10.39 19.43
CA VAL A 270 15.26 -11.74 19.30
C VAL A 270 16.11 -12.62 18.39
N ILE A 271 16.61 -12.10 17.26
CA ILE A 271 17.47 -12.87 16.35
C ILE A 271 18.79 -13.26 17.01
N VAL A 272 19.42 -12.33 17.74
CA VAL A 272 20.65 -12.64 18.51
C VAL A 272 20.37 -13.72 19.56
N PHE A 273 19.26 -13.60 20.30
CA PHE A 273 18.85 -14.61 21.27
C PHE A 273 18.63 -15.99 20.61
N LEU A 274 17.92 -16.04 19.49
CA LEU A 274 17.65 -17.28 18.77
C LEU A 274 18.94 -17.94 18.26
N LEU A 275 19.90 -17.16 17.75
CA LEU A 275 21.20 -17.71 17.32
C LEU A 275 21.96 -18.36 18.47
N ILE A 276 22.01 -17.69 19.63
CA ILE A 276 22.65 -18.25 20.83
C ILE A 276 21.90 -19.50 21.30
N PHE A 277 20.57 -19.43 21.40
CA PHE A 277 19.74 -20.52 21.86
C PHE A 277 19.82 -21.75 20.94
N SER A 278 19.78 -21.54 19.62
CA SER A 278 20.01 -22.60 18.63
C SER A 278 21.39 -23.21 18.75
N GLY A 279 22.43 -22.41 19.01
CA GLY A 279 23.78 -22.90 19.31
C GLY A 279 23.82 -23.81 20.54
N LEU A 280 23.19 -23.39 21.64
CA LEU A 280 23.09 -24.19 22.87
C LEU A 280 22.31 -25.49 22.66
N ILE A 281 21.19 -25.45 21.94
CA ILE A 281 20.41 -26.65 21.57
C ILE A 281 21.27 -27.59 20.71
N PHE A 282 21.98 -27.06 19.73
CA PHE A 282 22.83 -27.86 18.85
C PHE A 282 23.94 -28.58 19.63
N LEU A 283 24.59 -27.88 20.55
CA LEU A 283 25.61 -28.48 21.44
C LEU A 283 25.00 -29.53 22.37
N THR A 284 23.82 -29.26 22.93
CA THR A 284 23.10 -30.20 23.79
C THR A 284 22.70 -31.46 23.02
N LYS A 285 22.14 -31.31 21.81
CA LYS A 285 21.85 -32.42 20.90
C LYS A 285 23.11 -33.23 20.64
N ARG A 286 24.21 -32.59 20.24
CA ARG A 286 25.47 -33.29 19.97
C ARG A 286 25.96 -34.07 21.19
N SER A 287 25.86 -33.50 22.39
CA SER A 287 26.24 -34.18 23.64
C SER A 287 25.35 -35.38 23.97
N VAL A 288 24.03 -35.26 23.84
CA VAL A 288 23.08 -36.34 24.18
C VAL A 288 23.19 -37.51 23.21
N TYR A 289 23.40 -37.23 21.93
CA TYR A 289 23.46 -38.24 20.88
C TYR A 289 24.89 -38.77 20.62
N ALA A 290 25.90 -38.28 21.34
CA ALA A 290 27.32 -38.66 21.14
C ALA A 290 27.59 -40.17 21.29
N ASN A 291 26.81 -40.86 22.12
CA ASN A 291 26.99 -42.28 22.44
C ASN A 291 25.99 -43.20 21.73
N LYS A 292 25.24 -42.69 20.74
CA LYS A 292 24.34 -43.52 19.92
C LYS A 292 25.02 -43.84 18.61
N GLU A 293 24.98 -45.12 18.19
CA GLU A 293 25.40 -45.51 16.84
C GLU A 293 24.58 -44.72 15.80
N HIS A 294 25.26 -44.25 14.75
CA HIS A 294 24.70 -43.42 13.69
C HIS A 294 24.52 -44.22 12.42
#